data_AF-A0A8H6CW88-F1
#
_entry.id   AF-A0A8H6CW88-F1
#
_cell.length_a   1.000
_cell.length_b   1.000
_cell.length_c   1.000
_cell.angle_alpha   90.00
_cell.angle_beta   90.00
_cell.angle_gamma   90.00
#
_symmetry.space_group_name_H-M   'P 1'
#
loop_
_entity.id
_entity.type
_entity.pdbx_description
1 polymer ?
#
loop_
_entity_poly.entity_id
_entity_poly.type
_entity_poly.pdbx_seq_one_letter_code
_entity_poly.pdbx_strand_id
1 'polypeptide(L)'
;MDEPALHRRDITHSGFGDNTRINLGDIHYHLPHRSNESAVRVIPYPRNEDLVHRRDLINRLDKLLPPAAGSRSAALWGLGGSAKTQIALDYAYRRCDADDECCVFWVHADSEATFLADYKTIGKKLGVDERLDGLDLLDAVRIAIEGRPKWVMILDNADDLRLFGVSQQVRAGDTNEHQNQNLQKYVPCTSQGTVLWTSRDAHITGPLVGARRGIEVKSMAMDEATTLLASTQDQPLREAGADALLEELQCLPLAISQAGAYMRRLSMTAEQYLSLLRQGNSRWEVLKVSDADRHRRPEVSNSVLETWRISTDRIRAESEMSHRILHVVAYVDSQDIPHELVAAAARRCGEEDEEGEGEISTRQVSDLEVLQAAAQLKEFSFLSLRVIEDGSRRYEMHKLVQEAIRYGLRVRGSAATTANKVSEIGSGPKEDEGYYCSRALQVVDELFPLSERATWARCEQYLTHAIRVGEWAEGRYDEAETLKDKALELRREMLGEKHPDTIQSIEYLASTQEALQQLPSLTESMQSLTVTQGGNSKGREKPGRVSLRETLRPR
;
A
#
# COMPACT_ATOMS: atom_id res chain seq x y z
N MET A 1 25.85 -59.72 74.98
CA MET A 1 27.00 -59.37 74.12
C MET A 1 26.61 -59.78 72.71
N ASP A 2 26.48 -58.79 71.83
CA ASP A 2 26.92 -58.80 70.42
C ASP A 2 26.09 -57.75 69.64
N GLU A 3 26.70 -56.59 69.41
CA GLU A 3 26.30 -55.62 68.39
C GLU A 3 26.62 -56.16 66.99
N PRO A 4 25.74 -55.97 65.99
CA PRO A 4 26.14 -56.06 64.59
C PRO A 4 26.13 -54.69 63.89
N ALA A 5 27.35 -54.28 63.52
CA ALA A 5 27.78 -53.55 62.33
C ALA A 5 26.80 -52.65 61.56
N LEU A 6 27.07 -51.34 61.59
CA LEU A 6 26.56 -50.34 60.64
C LEU A 6 27.12 -50.58 59.22
N HIS A 7 26.30 -51.13 58.33
CA HIS A 7 26.58 -51.13 56.89
C HIS A 7 26.41 -49.70 56.34
N ARG A 8 27.53 -49.04 56.02
CA ARG A 8 27.55 -47.81 55.21
C ARG A 8 27.35 -48.20 53.74
N ARG A 9 26.18 -47.94 53.18
CA ARG A 9 25.95 -48.00 51.72
C ARG A 9 26.47 -46.71 51.10
N ASP A 10 27.43 -46.82 50.18
CA ASP A 10 27.80 -45.73 49.28
C ASP A 10 26.63 -45.46 48.32
N ILE A 11 26.08 -44.24 48.38
CA ILE A 11 25.03 -43.76 47.49
C ILE A 11 25.67 -42.81 46.50
N THR A 12 26.32 -43.32 45.46
CA THR A 12 26.91 -42.48 44.41
C THR A 12 26.02 -42.36 43.16
N HIS A 13 24.96 -43.16 43.00
CA HIS A 13 24.08 -43.15 41.82
C HIS A 13 22.58 -43.27 42.14
N SER A 14 22.05 -42.39 42.99
CA SER A 14 20.60 -42.18 43.10
C SER A 14 20.18 -40.95 42.30
N GLY A 15 19.54 -41.15 41.16
CA GLY A 15 18.84 -40.08 40.45
C GLY A 15 17.57 -39.71 41.22
N PHE A 16 17.55 -38.54 41.84
CA PHE A 16 16.35 -38.02 42.50
C PHE A 16 15.41 -37.45 41.44
N GLY A 17 14.17 -37.96 41.40
CA GLY A 17 13.12 -37.43 40.52
C GLY A 17 12.51 -36.13 41.07
N ASP A 18 11.70 -35.48 40.24
CA ASP A 18 10.96 -34.29 40.62
C ASP A 18 10.13 -34.53 41.91
N ASN A 19 10.09 -33.54 42.81
CA ASN A 19 9.49 -33.60 44.15
C ASN A 19 10.14 -34.55 45.17
N THR A 20 11.37 -35.00 44.96
CA THR A 20 12.10 -35.70 46.03
C THR A 20 12.37 -34.73 47.19
N ARG A 21 11.74 -34.97 48.34
CA ARG A 21 12.10 -34.33 49.61
C ARG A 21 13.28 -35.08 50.23
N ILE A 22 14.45 -34.48 50.22
CA ILE A 22 15.63 -35.01 50.92
C ILE A 22 15.67 -34.38 52.31
N ASN A 23 15.42 -35.18 53.34
CA ASN A 23 15.58 -34.75 54.73
C ASN A 23 17.01 -35.05 55.19
N LEU A 24 17.83 -34.01 55.32
CA LEU A 24 19.15 -34.02 55.95
C LEU A 24 19.10 -33.05 57.15
N GLY A 25 18.46 -33.49 58.24
CA GLY A 25 18.25 -32.65 59.44
C GLY A 25 17.26 -31.50 59.22
N ASP A 26 17.39 -30.42 60.02
CA ASP A 26 16.51 -29.23 60.06
C ASP A 26 16.69 -28.26 58.85
N ILE A 27 17.26 -28.73 57.74
CA ILE A 27 17.52 -27.91 56.56
C ILE A 27 16.65 -28.43 55.41
N HIS A 28 15.62 -27.65 55.04
CA HIS A 28 14.78 -27.91 53.89
C HIS A 28 15.43 -27.38 52.61
N TYR A 29 16.00 -28.26 51.79
CA TYR A 29 16.39 -27.92 50.42
C TYR A 29 15.16 -27.98 49.51
N HIS A 30 14.63 -26.82 49.14
CA HIS A 30 13.76 -26.70 47.99
C HIS A 30 14.65 -26.52 46.76
N LEU A 31 14.78 -27.57 45.94
CA LEU A 31 15.26 -27.40 44.57
C LEU A 31 14.27 -26.46 43.86
N PRO A 32 14.72 -25.32 43.32
CA PRO A 32 13.83 -24.43 42.57
C PRO A 32 13.26 -25.23 41.40
N HIS A 33 11.94 -25.13 41.24
CA HIS A 33 11.26 -25.62 40.04
C HIS A 33 11.94 -24.93 38.86
N ARG A 34 12.64 -25.68 38.00
CA ARG A 34 12.74 -25.26 36.60
C ARG A 34 11.31 -25.41 36.10
N SER A 35 10.53 -24.34 36.14
CA SER A 35 9.35 -24.26 35.30
C SER A 35 9.84 -24.64 33.90
N ASN A 36 9.29 -25.72 33.34
CA ASN A 36 9.23 -25.82 31.89
C ASN A 36 8.44 -24.60 31.45
N GLU A 37 9.11 -23.47 31.22
CA GLU A 37 8.45 -22.28 30.73
C GLU A 37 8.00 -22.61 29.31
N SER A 38 6.74 -23.05 29.21
CA SER A 38 6.07 -23.35 27.95
C SER A 38 6.30 -22.20 26.98
N ALA A 39 6.55 -22.50 25.70
CA ALA A 39 6.73 -21.49 24.68
C ALA A 39 5.59 -20.48 24.70
N VAL A 40 5.96 -19.19 24.77
CA VAL A 40 4.98 -18.10 24.75
C VAL A 40 4.76 -17.70 23.30
N ARG A 41 3.50 -17.79 22.86
CA ARG A 41 3.07 -17.47 21.49
C ARG A 41 2.02 -16.36 21.56
N VAL A 42 2.33 -15.20 20.99
CA VAL A 42 1.45 -14.03 20.87
C VAL A 42 1.29 -13.71 19.40
N ILE A 43 0.31 -14.36 18.77
CA ILE A 43 -0.05 -14.18 17.35
C ILE A 43 -1.49 -13.65 17.33
N PRO A 44 -1.75 -12.47 16.74
CA PRO A 44 -3.04 -11.79 16.81
C PRO A 44 -4.10 -12.38 15.87
N TYR A 45 -3.69 -13.21 14.91
CA TYR A 45 -4.56 -13.77 13.88
C TYR A 45 -4.58 -15.31 13.96
N PRO A 46 -5.73 -15.95 13.67
CA PRO A 46 -5.76 -17.40 13.50
C PRO A 46 -4.96 -17.83 12.26
N ARG A 47 -4.59 -19.10 12.19
CA ARG A 47 -3.94 -19.69 11.02
C ARG A 47 -4.85 -19.54 9.81
N ASN A 48 -4.29 -19.06 8.70
CA ASN A 48 -4.99 -19.05 7.43
C ASN A 48 -4.84 -20.41 6.73
N GLU A 49 -5.88 -21.22 6.80
CA GLU A 49 -5.93 -22.56 6.19
C GLU A 49 -6.11 -22.52 4.66
N ASP A 50 -6.58 -21.39 4.14
CA ASP A 50 -6.88 -21.18 2.71
C ASP A 50 -5.73 -20.46 1.98
N LEU A 51 -4.55 -20.37 2.61
CA LEU A 51 -3.41 -19.67 2.04
C LEU A 51 -2.91 -20.36 0.78
N VAL A 52 -2.86 -19.61 -0.32
CA VAL A 52 -2.19 -20.07 -1.55
C VAL A 52 -0.67 -20.06 -1.34
N HIS A 53 -0.06 -21.24 -1.38
CA HIS A 53 1.37 -21.42 -1.13
C HIS A 53 2.23 -20.92 -2.30
N ARG A 54 2.90 -19.78 -2.08
CA ARG A 54 3.88 -19.20 -3.02
C ARG A 54 5.26 -19.79 -2.80
N ARG A 55 5.50 -20.97 -3.38
CA ARG A 55 6.66 -21.84 -3.08
C ARG A 55 8.00 -21.12 -3.18
N ASP A 56 8.21 -20.29 -4.20
CA ASP A 56 9.47 -19.58 -4.38
C ASP A 56 9.77 -18.59 -3.25
N LEU A 57 8.75 -17.87 -2.77
CA LEU A 57 8.88 -16.93 -1.66
C LEU A 57 9.15 -17.67 -0.35
N ILE A 58 8.41 -18.75 -0.09
CA ILE A 58 8.59 -19.60 1.09
C ILE A 58 10.01 -20.18 1.11
N ASN A 59 10.47 -20.77 0.00
CA ASN A 59 11.81 -21.33 -0.13
C ASN A 59 12.91 -20.28 0.09
N ARG A 60 12.73 -19.06 -0.41
CA ARG A 60 13.68 -17.95 -0.17
C ARG A 60 13.67 -17.51 1.29
N LEU A 61 12.50 -17.44 1.90
CA LEU A 61 12.36 -17.08 3.31
C LEU A 61 13.04 -18.11 4.21
N ASP A 62 12.82 -19.39 3.96
CA ASP A 62 13.43 -20.49 4.72
C ASP A 62 14.96 -20.54 4.55
N LYS A 63 15.48 -20.13 3.39
CA LYS A 63 16.93 -19.95 3.17
C LYS A 63 17.50 -18.78 3.98
N LEU A 64 16.77 -17.67 4.08
CA LEU A 64 17.21 -16.50 4.83
C LEU A 64 17.06 -16.68 6.34
N LEU A 65 15.97 -17.32 6.76
CA LEU A 65 15.55 -17.53 8.14
C LEU A 65 15.36 -19.03 8.44
N PRO A 66 16.40 -19.87 8.34
CA PRO A 66 16.28 -21.28 8.66
C PRO A 66 15.97 -21.48 10.15
N PRO A 67 15.33 -22.61 10.53
CA PRO A 67 14.96 -22.92 11.91
C PRO A 67 16.15 -23.18 12.85
N ALA A 68 17.39 -23.10 12.35
CA ALA A 68 18.61 -23.30 13.12
C ALA A 68 18.88 -22.15 14.11
N ALA A 69 19.77 -22.35 15.08
CA ALA A 69 20.29 -21.27 15.92
C ALA A 69 21.06 -20.23 15.08
N GLY A 70 21.00 -18.96 15.47
CA GLY A 70 21.66 -17.82 14.83
C GLY A 70 20.82 -16.56 14.86
N SER A 71 21.46 -15.39 15.10
CA SER A 71 20.80 -14.09 14.96
C SER A 71 20.49 -13.85 13.48
N ARG A 72 19.21 -13.80 13.11
CA ARG A 72 18.79 -13.63 11.72
C ARG A 72 17.68 -12.60 11.61
N SER A 73 17.83 -11.70 10.65
CA SER A 73 16.81 -10.71 10.30
C SER A 73 16.54 -10.75 8.80
N ALA A 74 15.30 -10.66 8.34
CA ALA A 74 14.96 -10.56 6.93
C ALA A 74 13.68 -9.74 6.74
N ALA A 75 13.47 -9.19 5.55
CA ALA A 75 12.28 -8.40 5.25
C ALA A 75 11.52 -8.94 4.04
N LEU A 76 10.19 -9.00 4.15
CA LEU A 76 9.28 -9.07 3.02
C LEU A 76 8.87 -7.63 2.67
N TRP A 77 9.11 -7.21 1.43
CA TRP A 77 8.72 -5.87 0.98
C TRP A 77 7.99 -5.89 -0.35
N GLY A 78 7.25 -4.82 -0.68
CA GLY A 78 6.56 -4.70 -1.96
C GLY A 78 5.22 -3.97 -1.85
N LEU A 79 4.49 -3.89 -2.97
CA LEU A 79 3.25 -3.12 -3.09
C LEU A 79 2.20 -3.48 -2.00
N GLY A 80 1.45 -2.48 -1.54
CA GLY A 80 0.31 -2.69 -0.65
C GLY A 80 -0.70 -3.68 -1.27
N GLY A 81 -1.16 -4.66 -0.49
CA GLY A 81 -2.09 -5.71 -0.97
C GLY A 81 -1.42 -6.96 -1.58
N SER A 82 -0.08 -7.04 -1.61
CA SER A 82 0.66 -8.21 -2.14
C SER A 82 0.74 -9.42 -1.20
N ALA A 83 -0.02 -9.42 -0.10
CA ALA A 83 -0.10 -10.51 0.89
C ALA A 83 1.18 -10.80 1.73
N LYS A 84 2.06 -9.82 1.92
CA LYS A 84 3.24 -9.92 2.81
C LYS A 84 2.89 -10.43 4.21
N THR A 85 1.88 -9.83 4.84
CA THR A 85 1.38 -10.19 6.17
C THR A 85 0.91 -11.65 6.24
N GLN A 86 0.27 -12.16 5.17
CA GLN A 86 -0.18 -13.56 5.12
C GLN A 86 0.99 -14.54 5.01
N ILE A 87 2.04 -14.19 4.26
CA ILE A 87 3.27 -14.99 4.19
C ILE A 87 4.00 -14.99 5.53
N ALA A 88 4.05 -13.84 6.23
CA ALA A 88 4.63 -13.74 7.57
C ALA A 88 3.84 -14.53 8.61
N LEU A 89 2.50 -14.54 8.51
CA LEU A 89 1.61 -15.33 9.37
C LEU A 89 1.82 -16.84 9.18
N ASP A 90 1.91 -17.31 7.94
CA ASP A 90 2.26 -18.70 7.64
C ASP A 90 3.64 -19.06 8.17
N TYR A 91 4.64 -18.19 7.98
CA TYR A 91 5.97 -18.40 8.56
C TYR A 91 5.92 -18.54 10.09
N ALA A 92 5.17 -17.68 10.79
CA ALA A 92 5.00 -17.74 12.24
C ALA A 92 4.42 -19.10 12.68
N TYR A 93 3.35 -19.57 12.03
CA TYR A 93 2.75 -20.87 12.34
C TYR A 93 3.65 -22.05 11.98
N ARG A 94 4.36 -22.02 10.85
CA ARG A 94 5.35 -23.06 10.51
C ARG A 94 6.48 -23.15 11.53
N ARG A 95 6.88 -22.03 12.14
CA ARG A 95 7.88 -22.02 13.23
C ARG A 95 7.32 -22.64 14.51
N CYS A 96 6.05 -22.39 14.82
CA CYS A 96 5.34 -23.07 15.91
C CYS A 96 5.25 -24.59 15.70
N ASP A 97 4.94 -25.03 14.47
CA ASP A 97 4.78 -26.45 14.12
C ASP A 97 6.12 -27.21 14.13
N ALA A 98 7.22 -26.53 13.77
CA ALA A 98 8.55 -27.14 13.69
C ALA A 98 9.27 -27.25 15.04
N ASP A 99 8.87 -26.45 16.03
CA ASP A 99 9.56 -26.34 17.32
C ASP A 99 8.60 -25.90 18.44
N ASP A 100 8.18 -26.87 19.26
CA ASP A 100 7.24 -26.64 20.36
C ASP A 100 7.79 -25.72 21.47
N GLU A 101 9.12 -25.56 21.54
CA GLU A 101 9.78 -24.67 22.50
C GLU A 101 10.01 -23.26 21.94
N CYS A 102 9.76 -23.02 20.65
CA CYS A 102 9.98 -21.72 20.03
C CYS A 102 8.88 -20.73 20.41
N CYS A 103 9.28 -19.64 21.08
CA CYS A 103 8.41 -18.50 21.31
C CYS A 103 8.16 -17.73 20.00
N VAL A 104 6.96 -17.19 19.83
CA VAL A 104 6.61 -16.37 18.65
C VAL A 104 5.88 -15.12 19.10
N PHE A 105 6.37 -13.95 18.69
CA PHE A 105 5.82 -12.66 19.05
C PHE A 105 5.50 -11.86 17.80
N TRP A 106 4.31 -11.29 17.73
CA TRP A 106 3.88 -10.43 16.65
C TRP A 106 3.71 -9.01 17.15
N VAL A 107 4.27 -8.05 16.43
CA VAL A 107 4.24 -6.63 16.77
C VAL A 107 3.92 -5.82 15.52
N HIS A 108 3.00 -4.88 15.66
CA HIS A 108 2.59 -3.97 14.61
C HIS A 108 3.43 -2.69 14.66
N ALA A 109 4.22 -2.51 13.61
CA ALA A 109 5.23 -1.47 13.47
C ALA A 109 4.72 -0.24 12.68
N ASP A 110 3.40 -0.07 12.57
CA ASP A 110 2.76 1.06 11.90
C ASP A 110 3.09 2.41 12.58
N SER A 111 3.17 2.39 13.91
CA SER A 111 3.34 3.56 14.76
C SER A 111 3.91 3.18 16.12
N GLU A 112 4.45 4.16 16.85
CA GLU A 112 4.89 3.95 18.24
C GLU A 112 3.75 3.46 19.15
N ALA A 113 2.53 3.98 18.95
CA ALA A 113 1.36 3.60 19.76
C ALA A 113 0.97 2.12 19.58
N THR A 114 0.96 1.62 18.34
CA THR A 114 0.67 0.20 18.05
C THR A 114 1.79 -0.70 18.55
N PHE A 115 3.04 -0.27 18.42
CA PHE A 115 4.21 -0.99 18.91
C PHE A 115 4.16 -1.15 20.44
N LEU A 116 3.90 -0.06 21.17
CA LEU A 116 3.72 -0.07 22.63
C LEU A 116 2.55 -0.95 23.09
N ALA A 117 1.41 -0.88 22.39
CA ALA A 117 0.24 -1.70 22.72
C ALA A 117 0.53 -3.21 22.61
N ASP A 118 1.24 -3.63 21.56
CA ASP A 118 1.62 -5.02 21.37
C ASP A 118 2.71 -5.45 22.35
N TYR A 119 3.71 -4.60 22.62
CA TYR A 119 4.70 -4.84 23.67
C TYR A 119 4.06 -4.99 25.05
N LYS A 120 3.02 -4.22 25.37
CA LYS A 120 2.26 -4.37 26.62
C LYS A 120 1.58 -5.74 26.72
N THR A 121 0.99 -6.20 25.61
CA THR A 121 0.37 -7.53 25.52
C THR A 121 1.39 -8.65 25.68
N ILE A 122 2.55 -8.53 25.03
CA ILE A 122 3.66 -9.48 25.13
C ILE A 122 4.23 -9.49 26.54
N GLY A 123 4.50 -8.31 27.12
CA GLY A 123 5.01 -8.15 28.48
C GLY A 123 4.14 -8.84 29.52
N LYS A 124 2.82 -8.65 29.43
CA LYS A 124 1.85 -9.34 30.30
C LYS A 124 1.97 -10.87 30.21
N LYS A 125 2.18 -11.42 29.01
CA LYS A 125 2.36 -12.87 28.80
C LYS A 125 3.72 -13.37 29.27
N LEU A 126 4.74 -12.52 29.25
CA LEU A 126 6.10 -12.83 29.71
C LEU A 126 6.31 -12.58 31.21
N GLY A 127 5.31 -12.04 31.93
CA GLY A 127 5.40 -11.73 33.35
C GLY A 127 6.16 -10.43 33.66
N VAL A 128 6.28 -9.52 32.68
CA VAL A 128 6.79 -8.16 32.89
C VAL A 128 5.79 -7.38 33.75
N ASP A 129 6.29 -6.53 34.66
CA ASP A 129 5.45 -5.72 35.55
C ASP A 129 4.48 -4.83 34.75
N GLU A 130 3.17 -5.05 34.95
CA GLU A 130 2.11 -4.33 34.23
C GLU A 130 2.07 -2.82 34.51
N ARG A 131 2.79 -2.36 35.54
CA ARG A 131 2.93 -0.94 35.89
C ARG A 131 3.94 -0.20 35.00
N LEU A 132 4.79 -0.93 34.26
CA LEU A 132 5.73 -0.32 33.33
C LEU A 132 5.01 0.27 32.12
N ASP A 133 5.54 1.38 31.64
CA ASP A 133 5.01 2.25 30.59
C ASP A 133 6.15 2.65 29.64
N GLY A 134 5.80 3.03 28.41
CA GLY A 134 6.72 3.75 27.53
C GLY A 134 8.03 3.01 27.30
N LEU A 135 9.15 3.72 27.41
CA LEU A 135 10.47 3.16 27.14
C LEU A 135 10.90 2.07 28.12
N ASP A 136 10.48 2.16 29.39
CA ASP A 136 10.82 1.15 30.42
C ASP A 136 10.11 -0.17 30.13
N LEU A 137 8.85 -0.11 29.68
CA LEU A 137 8.13 -1.27 29.20
C LEU A 137 8.83 -1.89 27.99
N LEU A 138 9.21 -1.07 27.00
CA LEU A 138 9.88 -1.55 25.79
C LEU A 138 11.18 -2.28 26.12
N ASP A 139 11.98 -1.73 27.04
CA ASP A 139 13.25 -2.32 27.47
C ASP A 139 13.04 -3.63 28.24
N ALA A 140 12.12 -3.65 29.20
CA ALA A 140 11.84 -4.84 30.00
C ALA A 140 11.31 -6.00 29.14
N VAL A 141 10.44 -5.72 28.16
CA VAL A 141 9.93 -6.72 27.22
C VAL A 141 11.04 -7.22 26.30
N ARG A 142 11.89 -6.33 25.78
CA ARG A 142 13.07 -6.74 24.98
C ARG A 142 13.93 -7.73 25.76
N ILE A 143 14.32 -7.38 26.99
CA ILE A 143 15.14 -8.23 27.86
C ILE A 143 14.45 -9.58 28.13
N ALA A 144 13.14 -9.57 28.39
CA ALA A 144 12.36 -10.78 28.63
C ALA A 144 12.27 -11.71 27.40
N ILE A 145 12.23 -11.16 26.18
CA ILE A 145 12.29 -11.93 24.93
C ILE A 145 13.70 -12.49 24.73
N GLU A 146 14.73 -11.68 24.94
CA GLU A 146 16.14 -12.07 24.77
C GLU A 146 16.58 -13.16 25.74
N GLY A 147 15.94 -13.26 26.91
CA GLY A 147 16.14 -14.35 27.86
C GLY A 147 15.55 -15.70 27.41
N ARG A 148 14.76 -15.75 26.32
CA ARG A 148 14.18 -16.99 25.80
C ARG A 148 15.19 -17.78 24.97
N PRO A 149 15.21 -19.12 25.08
CA PRO A 149 16.20 -19.94 24.39
C PRO A 149 16.05 -19.93 22.87
N LYS A 150 14.83 -19.79 22.35
CA LYS A 150 14.52 -19.63 20.92
C LYS A 150 13.28 -18.75 20.76
N TRP A 151 13.36 -17.77 19.87
CA TRP A 151 12.24 -16.88 19.62
C TRP A 151 12.23 -16.36 18.19
N VAL A 152 11.01 -16.07 17.72
CA VAL A 152 10.74 -15.37 16.46
C VAL A 152 9.93 -14.12 16.78
N MET A 153 10.34 -12.99 16.24
CA MET A 153 9.57 -11.74 16.25
C MET A 153 9.15 -11.39 14.82
N ILE A 154 7.87 -11.14 14.62
CA ILE A 154 7.32 -10.58 13.38
C ILE A 154 7.03 -9.09 13.63
N LEU A 155 7.65 -8.22 12.84
CA LEU A 155 7.39 -6.79 12.81
C LEU A 155 6.59 -6.48 11.54
N ASP A 156 5.28 -6.40 11.69
CA ASP A 156 4.35 -6.23 10.57
C ASP A 156 4.10 -4.74 10.30
N ASN A 157 4.06 -4.37 9.03
CA ASN A 157 3.79 -3.02 8.53
C ASN A 157 4.79 -1.93 8.98
N ALA A 158 6.08 -2.27 9.01
CA ALA A 158 7.18 -1.35 9.30
C ALA A 158 7.45 -0.41 8.10
N ASP A 159 6.50 0.47 7.81
CA ASP A 159 6.55 1.38 6.64
C ASP A 159 7.19 2.73 6.96
N ASP A 160 7.06 3.21 8.21
CA ASP A 160 7.79 4.39 8.66
C ASP A 160 9.16 3.98 9.20
N LEU A 161 10.14 3.87 8.30
CA LEU A 161 11.50 3.47 8.68
C LEU A 161 12.19 4.49 9.60
N ARG A 162 11.68 5.72 9.71
CA ARG A 162 12.20 6.76 10.61
C ARG A 162 11.98 6.40 12.08
N LEU A 163 10.92 5.65 12.38
CA LEU A 163 10.70 5.07 13.73
C LEU A 163 11.86 4.16 14.15
N PHE A 164 12.60 3.60 13.18
CA PHE A 164 13.73 2.70 13.40
C PHE A 164 15.08 3.36 13.08
N GLY A 165 15.11 4.70 12.98
CA GLY A 165 16.33 5.48 12.79
C GLY A 165 16.87 5.51 11.36
N VAL A 166 16.10 5.03 10.38
CA VAL A 166 16.44 5.19 8.96
C VAL A 166 15.98 6.58 8.52
N SER A 167 16.78 7.30 7.73
CA SER A 167 16.49 8.66 7.23
C SER A 167 16.73 9.85 8.18
N GLN A 168 17.50 9.71 9.26
CA GLN A 168 18.06 10.89 9.92
C GLN A 168 19.20 11.48 9.08
N GLN A 169 18.87 12.27 8.05
CA GLN A 169 19.75 13.38 7.70
C GLN A 169 19.73 14.32 8.89
N VAL A 170 20.72 14.18 9.78
CA VAL A 170 20.97 15.15 10.85
C VAL A 170 21.20 16.50 10.17
N ARG A 171 20.19 17.36 10.12
CA ARG A 171 20.42 18.78 9.90
C ARG A 171 21.26 19.24 11.09
N ALA A 172 22.47 19.71 10.82
CA ALA A 172 23.36 20.24 11.84
C ALA A 172 22.66 21.42 12.53
N GLY A 173 22.02 21.17 13.68
CA GLY A 173 21.28 22.18 14.43
C GLY A 173 20.09 21.66 15.24
N ASP A 174 19.51 20.51 14.91
CA ASP A 174 18.37 19.98 15.69
C ASP A 174 18.85 19.38 17.01
N THR A 175 18.39 19.97 18.11
CA THR A 175 18.66 19.53 19.48
C THR A 175 18.17 18.10 19.71
N ASN A 176 18.95 17.36 20.51
CA ASN A 176 18.92 15.92 20.80
C ASN A 176 17.58 15.24 21.22
N GLU A 177 16.41 15.87 21.10
CA GLU A 177 15.13 15.32 21.57
C GLU A 177 14.60 14.14 20.72
N HIS A 178 14.88 14.10 19.41
CA HIS A 178 14.41 13.03 18.53
C HIS A 178 15.26 11.74 18.53
N GLN A 179 16.38 11.68 19.26
CA GLN A 179 17.19 10.45 19.39
C GLN A 179 16.57 9.39 20.33
N ASN A 180 15.57 9.79 21.12
CA ASN A 180 14.88 8.93 22.10
C ASN A 180 13.73 8.09 21.50
N GLN A 181 13.31 8.34 20.26
CA GLN A 181 12.18 7.66 19.61
C GLN A 181 12.60 6.51 18.67
N ASN A 182 13.89 6.13 18.67
CA ASN A 182 14.36 5.05 17.81
C ASN A 182 13.96 3.67 18.38
N LEU A 183 12.88 3.11 17.84
CA LEU A 183 12.33 1.80 18.21
C LEU A 183 13.28 0.64 17.91
N GLN A 184 14.26 0.82 17.01
CA GLN A 184 15.25 -0.21 16.67
C GLN A 184 16.02 -0.68 17.90
N LYS A 185 16.24 0.20 18.89
CA LYS A 185 16.92 -0.14 20.15
C LYS A 185 16.13 -1.16 20.97
N TYR A 186 14.82 -1.21 20.80
CA TYR A 186 13.92 -2.10 21.54
C TYR A 186 13.58 -3.39 20.79
N VAL A 187 14.05 -3.53 19.54
CA VAL A 187 13.95 -4.78 18.78
C VAL A 187 15.00 -5.76 19.34
N PRO A 188 14.59 -6.95 19.84
CA PRO A 188 15.52 -7.94 20.39
C PRO A 188 16.60 -8.35 19.40
N CYS A 189 17.84 -8.50 19.89
CA CYS A 189 18.97 -8.88 19.05
C CYS A 189 19.91 -9.84 19.81
N THR A 190 19.65 -11.14 19.68
CA THR A 190 20.50 -12.20 20.26
C THR A 190 20.82 -13.28 19.24
N SER A 191 21.82 -14.10 19.56
CA SER A 191 22.28 -15.22 18.72
C SER A 191 21.25 -16.34 18.56
N GLN A 192 20.15 -16.32 19.30
CA GLN A 192 19.10 -17.34 19.28
C GLN A 192 17.76 -16.84 18.71
N GLY A 193 17.75 -15.60 18.21
CA GLY A 193 16.56 -14.89 17.77
C GLY A 193 16.42 -14.74 16.27
N THR A 194 15.18 -14.72 15.80
CA THR A 194 14.85 -14.38 14.41
C THR A 194 13.87 -13.21 14.36
N VAL A 195 14.15 -12.23 13.49
CA VAL A 195 13.24 -11.11 13.21
C VAL A 195 12.81 -11.16 11.74
N LEU A 196 11.50 -11.17 11.50
CA LEU A 196 10.93 -11.02 10.16
C LEU A 196 10.15 -9.72 10.08
N TRP A 197 10.52 -8.87 9.13
CA TRP A 197 9.86 -7.60 8.88
C TRP A 197 8.91 -7.72 7.70
N THR A 198 7.79 -7.01 7.74
CA THR A 198 7.00 -6.70 6.53
C THR A 198 6.96 -5.19 6.34
N SER A 199 7.12 -4.73 5.10
CA SER A 199 7.07 -3.30 4.76
C SER A 199 6.58 -3.07 3.33
N ARG A 200 6.05 -1.90 3.05
CA ARG A 200 5.77 -1.40 1.69
C ARG A 200 6.97 -0.67 1.10
N ASP A 201 7.92 -0.28 1.94
CA ASP A 201 9.11 0.47 1.57
C ASP A 201 10.31 -0.47 1.35
N ALA A 202 10.82 -0.55 0.12
CA ALA A 202 12.00 -1.34 -0.24
C ALA A 202 13.29 -0.84 0.45
N HIS A 203 13.32 0.42 0.90
CA HIS A 203 14.44 1.02 1.62
C HIS A 203 14.66 0.39 2.99
N ILE A 204 13.78 -0.51 3.45
CA ILE A 204 14.05 -1.37 4.61
C ILE A 204 15.30 -2.25 4.39
N THR A 205 15.59 -2.58 3.13
CA THR A 205 16.76 -3.35 2.72
C THR A 205 18.01 -2.47 2.61
N GLY A 206 19.07 -2.89 3.28
CA GLY A 206 20.27 -2.10 3.54
C GLY A 206 20.31 -1.61 5.00
N PRO A 207 19.48 -0.60 5.38
CA PRO A 207 19.51 0.02 6.70
C PRO A 207 19.07 -0.88 7.86
N LEU A 208 17.90 -1.55 7.78
CA LEU A 208 17.37 -2.38 8.87
C LEU A 208 17.67 -3.86 8.69
N VAL A 209 17.69 -4.33 7.45
CA VAL A 209 18.11 -5.69 7.11
C VAL A 209 19.21 -5.62 6.05
N GLY A 210 20.18 -6.54 6.06
CA GLY A 210 21.22 -6.53 5.03
C GLY A 210 20.64 -6.55 3.61
N ALA A 211 21.27 -5.87 2.64
CA ALA A 211 20.73 -5.67 1.28
C ALA A 211 20.31 -6.96 0.55
N ARG A 212 20.93 -8.11 0.85
CA ARG A 212 20.59 -9.42 0.26
C ARG A 212 19.56 -10.22 1.07
N ARG A 213 18.98 -9.62 2.11
CA ARG A 213 18.05 -10.25 3.06
C ARG A 213 16.63 -9.71 2.94
N GLY A 214 16.35 -8.97 1.87
CA GLY A 214 15.02 -8.60 1.44
C GLY A 214 14.44 -9.56 0.40
N ILE A 215 13.15 -9.82 0.48
CA ILE A 215 12.36 -10.54 -0.51
C ILE A 215 11.26 -9.60 -0.99
N GLU A 216 11.34 -9.20 -2.26
CA GLU A 216 10.25 -8.52 -2.93
C GLU A 216 9.09 -9.49 -3.15
N VAL A 217 7.92 -9.12 -2.65
CA VAL A 217 6.66 -9.85 -2.79
C VAL A 217 5.84 -9.18 -3.89
N LYS A 218 5.96 -9.70 -5.10
CA LYS A 218 5.25 -9.27 -6.31
C LYS A 218 3.82 -9.82 -6.35
N SER A 219 3.03 -9.39 -7.33
CA SER A 219 1.72 -10.01 -7.67
C SER A 219 1.84 -11.53 -7.85
N MET A 220 0.72 -12.23 -7.71
CA MET A 220 0.65 -13.68 -7.84
C MET A 220 0.94 -14.11 -9.27
N ALA A 221 1.51 -15.31 -9.43
CA ALA A 221 1.49 -15.96 -10.75
C ALA A 221 0.03 -16.31 -11.11
N MET A 222 -0.26 -16.51 -12.40
CA MET A 222 -1.64 -16.73 -12.85
C MET A 222 -2.27 -17.96 -12.18
N ASP A 223 -1.52 -19.06 -12.03
CA ASP A 223 -1.97 -20.28 -11.35
C ASP A 223 -2.23 -20.07 -9.85
N GLU A 224 -1.36 -19.32 -9.17
CA GLU A 224 -1.55 -18.88 -7.79
C GLU A 224 -2.83 -18.03 -7.66
N ALA A 225 -3.04 -17.09 -8.58
CA ALA A 225 -4.18 -16.17 -8.61
C ALA A 225 -5.50 -16.89 -8.87
N THR A 226 -5.53 -17.84 -9.82
CA THR A 226 -6.68 -18.70 -10.09
C THR A 226 -7.05 -19.52 -8.86
N THR A 227 -6.05 -20.06 -8.16
CA THR A 227 -6.27 -20.83 -6.92
C THR A 227 -6.91 -19.98 -5.83
N LEU A 228 -6.46 -18.72 -5.68
CA LEU A 228 -7.03 -17.79 -4.69
C LEU A 228 -8.47 -17.40 -5.04
N LEU A 229 -8.75 -17.11 -6.31
CA LEU A 229 -10.12 -16.77 -6.74
C LEU A 229 -11.08 -17.93 -6.46
N ALA A 230 -10.67 -19.15 -6.79
CA ALA A 230 -11.46 -20.35 -6.56
C ALA A 230 -11.75 -20.59 -5.06
N SER A 231 -10.75 -20.43 -4.20
CA SER A 231 -10.93 -20.63 -2.74
C SER A 231 -11.87 -19.60 -2.14
N THR A 232 -11.84 -18.35 -2.60
CA THR A 232 -12.74 -17.30 -2.10
C THR A 232 -14.19 -17.47 -2.54
N GLN A 233 -14.44 -18.11 -3.69
CA GLN A 233 -15.78 -18.39 -4.18
C GLN A 233 -16.38 -19.71 -3.69
N ASP A 234 -15.57 -20.62 -3.15
CA ASP A 234 -15.96 -22.01 -2.89
C ASP A 234 -16.48 -22.71 -4.17
N GLN A 235 -15.83 -22.44 -5.30
CA GLN A 235 -16.20 -22.91 -6.64
C GLN A 235 -15.00 -23.55 -7.36
N PRO A 236 -15.24 -24.38 -8.39
CA PRO A 236 -14.15 -25.02 -9.14
C PRO A 236 -13.20 -24.01 -9.81
N LEU A 237 -11.92 -24.40 -9.90
CA LEU A 237 -10.77 -23.60 -10.38
C LEU A 237 -10.89 -22.91 -11.74
N ARG A 238 -11.92 -23.19 -12.56
CA ARG A 238 -12.02 -22.67 -13.93
C ARG A 238 -13.44 -22.26 -14.28
N GLU A 239 -13.77 -21.04 -13.89
CA GLU A 239 -14.94 -20.31 -14.36
C GLU A 239 -14.62 -19.61 -15.70
N ALA A 240 -15.60 -19.50 -16.60
CA ALA A 240 -15.44 -18.69 -17.82
C ALA A 240 -15.14 -17.22 -17.45
N GLY A 241 -14.21 -16.58 -18.15
CA GLY A 241 -13.80 -15.20 -17.91
C GLY A 241 -12.86 -14.97 -16.72
N ALA A 242 -12.48 -16.00 -15.95
CA ALA A 242 -11.60 -15.88 -14.79
C ALA A 242 -10.21 -15.31 -15.16
N ASP A 243 -9.55 -15.83 -16.20
CA ASP A 243 -8.22 -15.37 -16.61
C ASP A 243 -8.22 -13.87 -16.98
N ALA A 244 -9.22 -13.44 -17.76
CA ALA A 244 -9.38 -12.04 -18.14
C ALA A 244 -9.66 -11.14 -16.93
N LEU A 245 -10.40 -11.63 -15.93
CA LEU A 245 -10.61 -10.93 -14.67
C LEU A 245 -9.30 -10.81 -13.87
N LEU A 246 -8.53 -11.90 -13.77
CA LEU A 246 -7.26 -11.91 -13.03
C LEU A 246 -6.21 -11.00 -13.69
N GLU A 247 -6.18 -10.93 -15.01
CA GLU A 247 -5.38 -9.96 -15.76
C GLU A 247 -5.81 -8.52 -15.47
N GLU A 248 -7.12 -8.25 -15.44
CA GLU A 248 -7.68 -6.93 -15.10
C GLU A 248 -7.33 -6.51 -13.66
N LEU A 249 -7.37 -7.47 -12.73
CA LEU A 249 -6.97 -7.29 -11.33
C LEU A 249 -5.44 -7.36 -11.12
N GLN A 250 -4.67 -7.53 -12.20
CA GLN A 250 -3.20 -7.59 -12.20
C GLN A 250 -2.64 -8.65 -11.22
N CYS A 251 -3.38 -9.74 -11.04
CA CYS A 251 -3.07 -10.84 -10.13
C CYS A 251 -2.71 -10.37 -8.69
N LEU A 252 -3.27 -9.24 -8.23
CA LEU A 252 -3.01 -8.72 -6.90
C LEU A 252 -3.86 -9.48 -5.86
N PRO A 253 -3.26 -10.16 -4.86
CA PRO A 253 -4.00 -11.00 -3.91
C PRO A 253 -5.20 -10.29 -3.26
N LEU A 254 -5.00 -9.07 -2.77
CA LEU A 254 -6.06 -8.32 -2.09
C LEU A 254 -7.22 -8.00 -3.02
N ALA A 255 -6.94 -7.63 -4.27
CA ALA A 255 -7.97 -7.32 -5.27
C ALA A 255 -8.75 -8.59 -5.66
N ILE A 256 -8.05 -9.73 -5.82
CA ILE A 256 -8.67 -11.03 -6.09
C ILE A 256 -9.58 -11.44 -4.94
N SER A 257 -9.11 -11.35 -3.69
CA SER A 257 -9.92 -11.75 -2.53
C SER A 257 -11.16 -10.89 -2.37
N GLN A 258 -11.07 -9.57 -2.64
CA GLN A 258 -12.23 -8.68 -2.66
C GLN A 258 -13.21 -9.04 -3.77
N ALA A 259 -12.70 -9.25 -4.99
CA ALA A 259 -13.53 -9.63 -6.12
C ALA A 259 -14.27 -10.94 -5.84
N GLY A 260 -13.55 -11.98 -5.40
CA GLY A 260 -14.14 -13.27 -5.05
C GLY A 260 -15.17 -13.17 -3.92
N ALA A 261 -14.90 -12.41 -2.86
CA ALA A 261 -15.85 -12.19 -1.78
C ALA A 261 -17.12 -11.47 -2.26
N TYR A 262 -16.97 -10.42 -3.09
CA TYR A 262 -18.07 -9.67 -3.66
C TYR A 262 -18.92 -10.53 -4.60
N MET A 263 -18.26 -11.28 -5.48
CA MET A 263 -18.90 -12.21 -6.41
C MET A 263 -19.68 -13.29 -5.67
N ARG A 264 -19.09 -13.90 -4.64
CA ARG A 264 -19.78 -14.88 -3.79
C ARG A 264 -21.01 -14.27 -3.12
N ARG A 265 -20.88 -13.07 -2.56
CA ARG A 265 -21.98 -12.39 -1.86
C ARG A 265 -23.14 -12.04 -2.79
N LEU A 266 -22.85 -11.60 -4.02
CA LEU A 266 -23.87 -11.22 -4.99
C LEU A 266 -24.25 -12.33 -5.97
N SER A 267 -23.69 -13.53 -5.82
CA SER A 267 -23.87 -14.66 -6.74
C SER A 267 -23.57 -14.27 -8.20
N MET A 268 -22.48 -13.52 -8.40
CA MET A 268 -22.04 -13.05 -9.71
C MET A 268 -20.95 -13.96 -10.30
N THR A 269 -20.94 -14.04 -11.62
CA THR A 269 -19.87 -14.70 -12.39
C THR A 269 -18.67 -13.78 -12.63
N ALA A 270 -17.51 -14.37 -12.96
CA ALA A 270 -16.30 -13.61 -13.27
C ALA A 270 -16.52 -12.65 -14.44
N GLU A 271 -17.26 -13.06 -15.47
CA GLU A 271 -17.61 -12.20 -16.62
C GLU A 271 -18.49 -11.01 -16.23
N GLN A 272 -19.49 -11.22 -15.38
CA GLN A 272 -20.36 -10.15 -14.90
C GLN A 272 -19.57 -9.13 -14.06
N TYR A 273 -18.69 -9.61 -13.19
CA TYR A 273 -17.84 -8.75 -12.38
C TYR A 273 -16.83 -7.98 -13.25
N LEU A 274 -16.20 -8.65 -14.22
CA LEU A 274 -15.32 -8.02 -15.19
C LEU A 274 -16.05 -6.93 -16.01
N SER A 275 -17.31 -7.16 -16.37
CA SER A 275 -18.13 -6.15 -17.03
C SER A 275 -18.34 -4.90 -16.14
N LEU A 276 -18.54 -5.07 -14.83
CA LEU A 276 -18.64 -3.93 -13.91
C LEU A 276 -17.30 -3.21 -13.77
N LEU A 277 -16.18 -3.94 -13.70
CA LEU A 277 -14.84 -3.32 -13.66
C LEU A 277 -14.52 -2.52 -14.91
N ARG A 278 -15.00 -2.94 -16.08
CA ARG A 278 -14.79 -2.23 -17.35
C ARG A 278 -15.70 -1.01 -17.50
N GLN A 279 -16.76 -0.90 -16.71
CA GLN A 279 -17.62 0.29 -16.67
C GLN A 279 -16.99 1.35 -15.75
N GLY A 280 -16.44 2.42 -16.35
CA GLY A 280 -15.63 3.42 -15.65
C GLY A 280 -16.24 3.97 -14.36
N ASN A 281 -17.54 4.28 -14.36
CA ASN A 281 -18.24 4.83 -13.19
C ASN A 281 -18.43 3.82 -12.04
N SER A 282 -18.64 2.54 -12.36
CA SER A 282 -18.88 1.47 -11.38
C SER A 282 -17.58 0.81 -10.90
N ARG A 283 -16.47 0.98 -11.63
CA ARG A 283 -15.17 0.39 -11.31
C ARG A 283 -14.70 0.73 -9.90
N TRP A 284 -14.75 2.00 -9.50
CA TRP A 284 -14.28 2.42 -8.19
C TRP A 284 -15.23 2.02 -7.06
N GLU A 285 -16.54 1.97 -7.33
CA GLU A 285 -17.53 1.55 -6.34
C GLU A 285 -17.25 0.13 -5.85
N VAL A 286 -16.89 -0.76 -6.78
CA VAL A 286 -16.60 -2.16 -6.48
C VAL A 286 -15.22 -2.32 -5.83
N LEU A 287 -14.20 -1.57 -6.24
CA LEU A 287 -12.85 -1.60 -5.64
C LEU A 287 -12.77 -0.93 -4.25
N LYS A 288 -13.73 -0.05 -3.93
CA LYS A 288 -13.84 0.60 -2.61
C LYS A 288 -14.43 -0.34 -1.56
N VAL A 289 -15.18 -1.37 -1.95
CA VAL A 289 -15.88 -2.24 -1.00
C VAL A 289 -14.86 -2.90 -0.06
N SER A 290 -15.08 -2.71 1.24
CA SER A 290 -14.37 -3.41 2.29
C SER A 290 -15.30 -4.46 2.88
N ASP A 291 -14.82 -5.68 3.00
CA ASP A 291 -15.48 -6.75 3.75
C ASP A 291 -14.61 -7.15 4.95
N ALA A 292 -15.20 -7.76 5.97
CA ALA A 292 -14.45 -8.20 7.15
C ALA A 292 -13.50 -9.36 6.77
N ASP A 293 -12.24 -9.27 7.20
CA ASP A 293 -11.24 -10.32 7.03
C ASP A 293 -10.73 -10.75 8.41
N ARG A 294 -10.93 -12.03 8.76
CA ARG A 294 -10.53 -12.60 10.05
C ARG A 294 -9.00 -12.65 10.25
N HIS A 295 -8.22 -12.51 9.18
CA HIS A 295 -6.76 -12.52 9.21
C HIS A 295 -6.17 -11.11 9.12
N ARG A 296 -6.97 -10.08 9.42
CA ARG A 296 -6.57 -8.69 9.44
C ARG A 296 -7.16 -7.95 10.64
N ARG A 297 -6.59 -6.78 10.95
CA ARG A 297 -7.14 -5.89 11.98
C ARG A 297 -8.54 -5.43 11.60
N PRO A 298 -9.55 -5.63 12.46
CA PRO A 298 -10.93 -5.20 12.19
C PRO A 298 -11.08 -3.69 11.94
N GLU A 299 -10.18 -2.88 12.50
CA GLU A 299 -10.22 -1.42 12.41
C GLU A 299 -9.63 -0.87 11.10
N VAL A 300 -8.94 -1.71 10.32
CA VAL A 300 -8.25 -1.31 9.09
C VAL A 300 -9.09 -1.69 7.87
N SER A 301 -9.40 -0.72 7.02
CA SER A 301 -10.12 -0.96 5.77
C SER A 301 -9.40 -1.98 4.90
N ASN A 302 -10.16 -2.93 4.38
CA ASN A 302 -9.65 -3.96 3.50
C ASN A 302 -9.58 -3.53 2.05
N SER A 303 -10.05 -2.34 1.68
CA SER A 303 -10.03 -1.84 0.30
C SER A 303 -8.62 -1.71 -0.27
N VAL A 304 -8.47 -2.07 -1.54
CA VAL A 304 -7.23 -1.88 -2.30
C VAL A 304 -6.91 -0.39 -2.41
N LEU A 305 -7.93 0.45 -2.65
CA LEU A 305 -7.79 1.90 -2.79
C LEU A 305 -7.28 2.54 -1.49
N GLU A 306 -7.78 2.08 -0.35
CA GLU A 306 -7.37 2.62 0.96
C GLU A 306 -5.94 2.23 1.32
N THR A 307 -5.52 1.01 0.97
CA THR A 307 -4.15 0.55 1.20
C THR A 307 -3.13 1.43 0.46
N TRP A 308 -3.44 1.86 -0.76
CA TRP A 308 -2.56 2.76 -1.52
C TRP A 308 -2.69 4.22 -1.12
N ARG A 309 -3.85 4.67 -0.65
CA ARG A 309 -3.99 6.02 -0.06
C ARG A 309 -2.98 6.25 1.06
N ILE A 310 -2.82 5.28 1.97
CA ILE A 310 -1.86 5.37 3.08
C ILE A 310 -0.42 5.51 2.55
N SER A 311 -0.05 4.77 1.50
CA SER A 311 1.28 4.89 0.86
C SER A 311 1.45 6.23 0.13
N THR A 312 0.41 6.75 -0.51
CA THR A 312 0.45 8.05 -1.18
C THR A 312 0.62 9.20 -0.19
N ASP A 313 -0.08 9.17 0.94
CA ASP A 313 0.08 10.15 2.02
C ASP A 313 1.50 10.06 2.62
N ARG A 314 2.05 8.84 2.69
CA ARG A 314 3.43 8.62 3.14
C ARG A 314 4.46 9.24 2.19
N ILE A 315 4.34 8.96 0.89
CA ILE A 315 5.20 9.53 -0.15
C ILE A 315 5.14 11.07 -0.09
N ARG A 316 3.94 11.64 0.08
CA ARG A 316 3.76 13.11 0.22
C ARG A 316 4.53 13.67 1.42
N ALA A 317 4.46 13.01 2.56
CA ALA A 317 5.12 13.46 3.78
C ALA A 317 6.66 13.42 3.69
N GLU A 318 7.22 12.58 2.81
CA GLU A 318 8.66 12.44 2.61
C GLU A 318 9.19 13.26 1.42
N SER A 319 8.41 13.39 0.35
CA SER A 319 8.76 14.15 -0.85
C SER A 319 7.51 14.61 -1.60
N GLU A 320 7.27 15.91 -1.55
CA GLU A 320 6.19 16.54 -2.32
C GLU A 320 6.40 16.38 -3.84
N MET A 321 7.65 16.44 -4.30
CA MET A 321 8.00 16.20 -5.71
C MET A 321 7.62 14.78 -6.14
N SER A 322 7.90 13.76 -5.33
CA SER A 322 7.50 12.37 -5.65
C SER A 322 5.98 12.24 -5.72
N HIS A 323 5.27 12.88 -4.78
CA HIS A 323 3.82 12.91 -4.78
C HIS A 323 3.26 13.58 -6.03
N ARG A 324 3.80 14.73 -6.43
CA ARG A 324 3.36 15.45 -7.64
C ARG A 324 3.68 14.69 -8.92
N ILE A 325 4.90 14.15 -9.06
CA ILE A 325 5.29 13.27 -10.18
C ILE A 325 4.28 12.13 -10.29
N LEU A 326 4.01 11.42 -9.19
CA LEU A 326 3.08 10.29 -9.15
C LEU A 326 1.68 10.67 -9.66
N HIS A 327 1.15 11.81 -9.24
CA HIS A 327 -0.18 12.25 -9.66
C HIS A 327 -0.21 12.72 -11.12
N VAL A 328 0.86 13.33 -11.64
CA VAL A 328 0.96 13.67 -13.07
C VAL A 328 1.05 12.41 -13.93
N VAL A 329 1.96 11.48 -13.59
CA VAL A 329 2.15 10.26 -14.39
C VAL A 329 0.96 9.29 -14.30
N ALA A 330 0.05 9.48 -13.34
CA ALA A 330 -1.20 8.72 -13.28
C ALA A 330 -2.18 9.03 -14.44
N TYR A 331 -1.97 10.11 -15.20
CA TYR A 331 -2.80 10.47 -16.36
C TYR A 331 -2.23 10.01 -17.70
N VAL A 332 -0.97 9.57 -17.76
CA VAL A 332 -0.35 9.06 -19.01
C VAL A 332 -0.51 7.55 -19.12
N ASP A 333 -0.02 6.93 -20.21
CA ASP A 333 0.00 5.46 -20.27
C ASP A 333 0.83 4.85 -19.12
N SER A 334 0.30 3.80 -18.50
CA SER A 334 0.95 3.11 -17.37
C SER A 334 2.20 2.34 -17.76
N GLN A 335 2.48 2.15 -19.05
CA GLN A 335 3.62 1.40 -19.56
C GLN A 335 4.58 2.33 -20.31
N ASP A 336 5.85 1.93 -20.38
CA ASP A 336 6.91 2.60 -21.14
C ASP A 336 7.09 4.11 -20.86
N ILE A 337 6.80 4.56 -19.64
CA ILE A 337 6.87 5.97 -19.24
C ILE A 337 8.33 6.45 -19.34
N PRO A 338 8.65 7.41 -20.22
CA PRO A 338 10.02 7.89 -20.39
C PRO A 338 10.51 8.68 -19.18
N HIS A 339 11.81 8.60 -18.88
CA HIS A 339 12.41 9.42 -17.84
C HIS A 339 12.26 10.92 -18.10
N GLU A 340 12.27 11.33 -19.36
CA GLU A 340 12.05 12.72 -19.77
C GLU A 340 10.66 13.22 -19.34
N LEU A 341 9.65 12.34 -19.35
CA LEU A 341 8.30 12.63 -18.90
C LEU A 341 8.26 12.79 -17.37
N VAL A 342 8.94 11.90 -16.64
CA VAL A 342 9.10 12.00 -15.18
C VAL A 342 9.83 13.30 -14.80
N ALA A 343 10.89 13.66 -15.53
CA ALA A 343 11.65 14.87 -15.30
C ALA A 343 10.85 16.14 -15.64
N ALA A 344 10.06 16.12 -16.71
CA ALA A 344 9.15 17.21 -17.07
C ALA A 344 8.07 17.41 -15.99
N ALA A 345 7.46 16.32 -15.51
CA ALA A 345 6.53 16.36 -14.39
C ALA A 345 7.16 17.00 -13.14
N ALA A 346 8.41 16.63 -12.81
CA ALA A 346 9.15 17.19 -11.68
C ALA A 346 9.42 18.70 -11.82
N ARG A 347 9.83 19.18 -13.01
CA ARG A 347 10.10 20.61 -13.25
C ARG A 347 8.86 21.48 -13.04
N ARG A 348 7.69 21.01 -13.49
CA ARG A 348 6.41 21.70 -13.32
C ARG A 348 5.90 21.68 -11.88
N CYS A 349 6.54 20.95 -10.97
CA CYS A 349 6.21 20.94 -9.55
C CYS A 349 6.60 22.23 -8.82
N GLY A 350 7.32 23.20 -9.42
CA GLY A 350 7.83 24.38 -8.69
C GLY A 350 7.41 25.74 -9.26
N GLU A 351 6.49 25.80 -10.22
CA GLU A 351 6.24 27.02 -11.01
C GLU A 351 5.25 28.02 -10.38
N GLU A 352 4.61 27.73 -9.24
CA GLU A 352 3.49 28.55 -8.73
C GLU A 352 3.57 28.96 -7.24
N ASP A 353 4.68 28.74 -6.53
CA ASP A 353 4.76 29.09 -5.11
C ASP A 353 4.94 30.61 -4.83
N GLU A 354 5.09 31.47 -5.84
CA GLU A 354 5.30 32.91 -5.62
C GLU A 354 4.49 33.79 -6.59
N GLU A 355 3.18 33.97 -6.33
CA GLU A 355 2.44 35.17 -6.76
C GLU A 355 2.78 36.39 -5.87
N GLY A 356 4.08 36.63 -5.65
CA GLY A 356 4.61 37.84 -5.04
C GLY A 356 5.52 38.54 -6.03
N GLU A 357 5.46 39.87 -6.13
CA GLU A 357 6.25 40.71 -7.04
C GLU A 357 7.76 40.73 -6.72
N GLY A 358 8.40 39.56 -6.59
CA GLY A 358 9.84 39.36 -6.46
C GLY A 358 10.40 38.64 -7.68
N GLU A 359 11.68 38.83 -7.98
CA GLU A 359 12.38 38.18 -9.10
C GLU A 359 12.14 36.66 -9.11
N ILE A 360 11.54 36.17 -10.20
CA ILE A 360 11.28 34.75 -10.50
C ILE A 360 12.62 34.01 -10.56
N SER A 361 13.11 33.54 -9.42
CA SER A 361 14.15 32.52 -9.39
C SER A 361 13.48 31.18 -9.62
N THR A 362 13.25 30.82 -10.88
CA THR A 362 12.90 29.44 -11.27
C THR A 362 13.98 28.51 -10.74
N ARG A 363 13.75 27.90 -9.58
CA ARG A 363 14.67 26.91 -9.02
C ARG A 363 14.75 25.76 -10.01
N GLN A 364 15.85 25.66 -10.73
CA GLN A 364 16.08 24.56 -11.65
C GLN A 364 16.14 23.26 -10.85
N VAL A 365 15.14 22.41 -11.02
CA VAL A 365 15.13 21.05 -10.45
C VAL A 365 16.28 20.29 -11.09
N SER A 366 17.23 19.85 -10.27
CA SER A 366 18.38 19.09 -10.74
C SER A 366 17.96 17.68 -11.16
N ASP A 367 18.68 17.08 -12.10
CA ASP A 367 18.46 15.68 -12.49
C ASP A 367 18.52 14.75 -11.28
N LEU A 368 19.47 14.99 -10.36
CA LEU A 368 19.60 14.22 -9.12
C LEU A 368 18.34 14.25 -8.24
N GLU A 369 17.69 15.41 -8.11
CA GLU A 369 16.42 15.57 -7.38
C GLU A 369 15.31 14.72 -8.02
N VAL A 370 15.20 14.74 -9.36
CA VAL A 370 14.25 13.88 -10.10
C VAL A 370 14.55 12.40 -9.87
N LEU A 371 15.83 12.01 -9.90
CA LEU A 371 16.24 10.63 -9.68
C LEU A 371 15.94 10.15 -8.27
N GLN A 372 16.13 11.00 -7.27
CA GLN A 372 15.76 10.70 -5.88
C GLN A 372 14.25 10.53 -5.73
N ALA A 373 13.45 11.41 -6.35
CA ALA A 373 12.00 11.30 -6.32
C ALA A 373 11.50 10.02 -7.02
N ALA A 374 12.02 9.74 -8.22
CA ALA A 374 11.70 8.52 -8.95
C ALA A 374 12.16 7.25 -8.21
N ALA A 375 13.31 7.30 -7.52
CA ALA A 375 13.78 6.19 -6.69
C ALA A 375 12.83 5.90 -5.53
N GLN A 376 12.29 6.92 -4.88
CA GLN A 376 11.32 6.74 -3.81
C GLN A 376 10.01 6.10 -4.32
N LEU A 377 9.48 6.56 -5.46
CA LEU A 377 8.31 5.92 -6.07
C LEU A 377 8.55 4.44 -6.41
N LYS A 378 9.80 4.10 -6.77
CA LYS A 378 10.22 2.71 -6.97
C LYS A 378 10.34 1.94 -5.65
N GLU A 379 10.85 2.56 -4.59
CA GLU A 379 10.96 1.94 -3.27
C GLU A 379 9.60 1.56 -2.70
N PHE A 380 8.57 2.38 -2.91
CA PHE A 380 7.18 2.05 -2.58
C PHE A 380 6.49 1.09 -3.57
N SER A 381 7.22 0.61 -4.59
CA SER A 381 6.70 -0.25 -5.67
C SER A 381 5.56 0.36 -6.51
N PHE A 382 5.45 1.69 -6.53
CA PHE A 382 4.46 2.40 -7.35
C PHE A 382 4.94 2.55 -8.79
N LEU A 383 6.26 2.64 -8.99
CA LEU A 383 6.92 2.56 -10.28
C LEU A 383 7.89 1.38 -10.32
N SER A 384 7.96 0.70 -11.47
CA SER A 384 9.04 -0.22 -11.81
C SER A 384 9.98 0.46 -12.80
N LEU A 385 11.29 0.20 -12.70
CA LEU A 385 12.28 0.75 -13.61
C LEU A 385 12.81 -0.35 -14.54
N ARG A 386 12.71 -0.10 -15.84
CA ARG A 386 13.37 -0.87 -16.89
C ARG A 386 14.42 0.01 -17.56
N VAL A 387 15.64 -0.50 -17.68
CA VAL A 387 16.69 0.13 -18.47
C VAL A 387 16.75 -0.61 -19.81
N ILE A 388 16.55 0.11 -20.90
CA ILE A 388 16.62 -0.44 -22.26
C ILE A 388 18.06 -0.39 -22.79
N GLU A 389 18.32 -1.05 -23.93
CA GLU A 389 19.67 -1.31 -24.44
C GLU A 389 20.51 -0.05 -24.68
N ASP A 390 19.87 1.08 -24.98
CA ASP A 390 20.52 2.38 -25.19
C ASP A 390 20.88 3.11 -23.87
N GLY A 391 20.58 2.51 -22.71
CA GLY A 391 20.80 3.08 -21.38
C GLY A 391 19.66 3.97 -20.87
N SER A 392 18.63 4.20 -21.68
CA SER A 392 17.47 5.00 -21.31
C SER A 392 16.61 4.31 -20.26
N ARG A 393 15.99 5.13 -19.41
CA ARG A 393 15.13 4.67 -18.31
C ARG A 393 13.67 4.76 -18.72
N ARG A 394 12.97 3.64 -18.56
CA ARG A 394 11.54 3.48 -18.79
C ARG A 394 10.88 3.03 -17.49
N TYR A 395 9.79 3.69 -17.13
CA TYR A 395 9.04 3.40 -15.92
C TYR A 395 7.72 2.74 -16.27
N GLU A 396 7.26 1.85 -15.40
CA GLU A 396 5.96 1.20 -15.51
C GLU A 396 5.21 1.36 -14.20
N MET A 397 3.93 1.71 -14.28
CA MET A 397 3.03 1.82 -13.15
C MET A 397 2.03 0.66 -13.16
N HIS A 398 1.74 0.10 -11.98
CA HIS A 398 0.69 -0.89 -11.85
C HIS A 398 -0.68 -0.25 -12.16
N LYS A 399 -1.46 -0.83 -13.08
CA LYS A 399 -2.73 -0.22 -13.57
C LYS A 399 -3.70 0.13 -12.44
N LEU A 400 -3.88 -0.77 -11.47
CA LEU A 400 -4.76 -0.47 -10.34
C LEU A 400 -4.21 0.66 -9.43
N VAL A 401 -2.88 0.83 -9.34
CA VAL A 401 -2.27 1.97 -8.61
C VAL A 401 -2.63 3.26 -9.33
N GLN A 402 -2.45 3.30 -10.65
CA GLN A 402 -2.86 4.44 -11.49
C GLN A 402 -4.32 4.83 -11.24
N GLU A 403 -5.22 3.85 -11.24
CA GLU A 403 -6.65 4.08 -10.93
C GLU A 403 -6.87 4.67 -9.54
N ALA A 404 -6.18 4.14 -8.52
CA ALA A 404 -6.36 4.58 -7.15
C ALA A 404 -5.84 6.01 -6.91
N ILE A 405 -4.75 6.39 -7.56
CA ILE A 405 -4.21 7.76 -7.51
C ILE A 405 -5.24 8.75 -8.05
N ARG A 406 -5.84 8.46 -9.21
CA ARG A 406 -6.88 9.32 -9.80
C ARG A 406 -8.16 9.36 -8.97
N TYR A 407 -8.62 8.20 -8.49
CA TYR A 407 -9.80 8.11 -7.63
C TYR A 407 -9.64 8.92 -6.32
N GLY A 408 -8.45 8.88 -5.71
CA GLY A 408 -8.16 9.64 -4.50
C GLY A 408 -8.40 11.14 -4.65
N LEU A 409 -8.06 11.72 -5.81
CA LEU A 409 -8.30 13.12 -6.12
C LEU A 409 -9.80 13.43 -6.32
N ARG A 410 -10.55 12.57 -7.01
CA ARG A 410 -12.00 12.71 -7.21
C ARG A 410 -12.77 12.80 -5.90
N VAL A 411 -12.52 11.86 -4.99
CA VAL A 411 -13.22 11.82 -3.69
C VAL A 411 -12.90 13.05 -2.84
N ARG A 412 -11.63 13.49 -2.83
CA ARG A 412 -11.20 14.67 -2.08
C ARG A 412 -11.83 15.96 -2.66
N GLY A 413 -11.94 16.06 -3.98
CA GLY A 413 -12.62 17.14 -4.68
C GLY A 413 -14.11 17.24 -4.33
N SER A 414 -14.83 16.12 -4.29
CA SER A 414 -16.26 16.07 -3.93
C SER A 414 -16.55 16.35 -2.45
N ALA A 415 -15.66 15.92 -1.54
CA ALA A 415 -15.77 16.21 -0.12
C ALA A 415 -15.51 17.69 0.20
N ALA A 416 -14.58 18.33 -0.52
CA ALA A 416 -14.32 19.76 -0.40
C ALA A 416 -15.50 20.62 -0.92
N THR A 417 -16.31 20.12 -1.86
CA THR A 417 -17.52 20.80 -2.34
C THR A 417 -18.67 20.77 -1.32
N THR A 418 -18.71 19.76 -0.43
CA THR A 418 -19.71 19.65 0.65
C THR A 418 -19.28 20.28 1.97
N ALA A 419 -17.96 20.36 2.24
CA ALA A 419 -17.40 20.92 3.47
C ALA A 419 -17.12 22.43 3.41
N ASN A 420 -17.27 23.08 2.24
CA ASN A 420 -17.09 24.52 2.10
C ASN A 420 -18.26 25.31 2.72
N LYS A 421 -18.26 25.42 4.06
CA LYS A 421 -18.83 26.58 4.74
C LYS A 421 -18.15 27.00 6.04
N VAL A 422 -17.19 26.28 6.60
CA VAL A 422 -16.51 26.77 7.83
C VAL A 422 -15.04 26.33 7.88
N SER A 423 -14.14 27.32 7.75
CA SER A 423 -12.74 27.34 8.20
C SER A 423 -11.72 26.50 7.40
N GLU A 424 -10.49 26.92 7.12
CA GLU A 424 -9.79 28.20 6.92
C GLU A 424 -8.32 27.83 6.57
N ILE A 425 -7.59 28.74 5.93
CA ILE A 425 -6.11 28.86 5.95
C ILE A 425 -5.31 27.77 5.21
N GLY A 426 -5.13 28.00 3.90
CA GLY A 426 -4.15 27.33 3.06
C GLY A 426 -4.18 27.99 1.67
N SER A 427 -3.42 29.06 1.50
CA SER A 427 -3.30 29.85 0.26
C SER A 427 -2.43 29.11 -0.77
N GLY A 428 -2.81 27.89 -1.15
CA GLY A 428 -2.18 27.15 -2.23
C GLY A 428 -3.21 26.77 -3.30
N PRO A 429 -2.80 26.54 -4.56
CA PRO A 429 -3.70 26.02 -5.57
C PRO A 429 -4.30 24.70 -5.08
N LYS A 430 -5.61 24.51 -5.30
CA LYS A 430 -6.25 23.22 -5.01
C LYS A 430 -5.64 22.18 -5.96
N GLU A 431 -4.73 21.38 -5.43
CA GLU A 431 -4.14 20.20 -6.10
C GLU A 431 -5.21 19.10 -6.27
N ASP A 432 -6.24 19.37 -7.07
CA ASP A 432 -7.34 18.48 -7.37
C ASP A 432 -7.12 17.72 -8.70
N GLU A 433 -8.10 16.91 -9.10
CA GLU A 433 -8.06 16.17 -10.38
C GLU A 433 -7.80 17.09 -11.58
N GLY A 434 -8.45 18.26 -11.62
CA GLY A 434 -8.30 19.20 -12.73
C GLY A 434 -6.90 19.78 -12.81
N TYR A 435 -6.27 20.04 -11.65
CA TYR A 435 -4.89 20.49 -11.57
C TYR A 435 -3.91 19.46 -12.17
N TYR A 436 -3.93 18.22 -11.68
CA TYR A 436 -2.97 17.20 -12.11
C TYR A 436 -3.19 16.75 -13.57
N CYS A 437 -4.44 16.70 -14.02
CA CYS A 437 -4.75 16.44 -15.42
C CYS A 437 -4.18 17.52 -16.35
N SER A 438 -4.31 18.80 -15.98
CA SER A 438 -3.72 19.91 -16.74
C SER A 438 -2.20 19.86 -16.78
N ARG A 439 -1.55 19.55 -15.66
CA ARG A 439 -0.10 19.39 -15.62
C ARG A 439 0.35 18.24 -16.52
N ALA A 440 -0.39 17.13 -16.58
CA ALA A 440 -0.10 16.03 -17.49
C ALA A 440 -0.25 16.44 -18.96
N LEU A 441 -1.30 17.19 -19.33
CA LEU A 441 -1.50 17.72 -20.68
C LEU A 441 -0.30 18.58 -21.10
N GLN A 442 0.09 19.53 -20.25
CA GLN A 442 1.21 20.44 -20.51
C GLN A 442 2.54 19.68 -20.67
N VAL A 443 2.79 18.68 -19.81
CA VAL A 443 4.01 17.85 -19.89
C VAL A 443 4.06 17.05 -21.18
N VAL A 444 2.94 16.44 -21.61
CA VAL A 444 2.92 15.67 -22.85
C VAL A 444 3.00 16.58 -24.07
N ASP A 445 2.33 17.73 -24.06
CA ASP A 445 2.41 18.70 -25.17
C ASP A 445 3.82 19.27 -25.36
N GLU A 446 4.55 19.54 -24.27
CA GLU A 446 5.97 19.93 -24.31
C GLU A 446 6.85 18.87 -24.98
N LEU A 447 6.56 17.59 -24.72
CA LEU A 447 7.43 16.48 -25.14
C LEU A 447 7.05 15.88 -26.49
N PHE A 448 5.79 16.01 -26.92
CA PHE A 448 5.23 15.44 -28.15
C PHE A 448 5.35 16.40 -29.34
N PRO A 449 6.36 16.20 -30.22
CA PRO A 449 6.63 17.13 -31.32
C PRO A 449 5.60 16.98 -32.44
N LEU A 450 5.58 17.97 -33.35
CA LEU A 450 4.82 17.89 -34.59
C LEU A 450 5.28 16.70 -35.45
N SER A 451 4.36 16.14 -36.23
CA SER A 451 4.62 14.98 -37.09
C SER A 451 5.46 15.40 -38.29
N GLU A 452 6.78 15.21 -38.18
CA GLU A 452 7.72 15.37 -39.28
C GLU A 452 8.56 14.10 -39.41
N ARG A 453 9.04 13.76 -40.61
CA ARG A 453 9.87 12.55 -40.82
C ARG A 453 11.09 12.46 -39.89
N ALA A 454 11.64 13.59 -39.48
CA ALA A 454 12.78 13.66 -38.56
C ALA A 454 12.39 13.38 -37.10
N THR A 455 11.13 13.57 -36.72
CA THR A 455 10.61 13.45 -35.36
C THR A 455 9.76 12.21 -35.12
N TRP A 456 9.42 11.43 -36.16
CA TRP A 456 8.56 10.24 -36.07
C TRP A 456 8.92 9.28 -34.94
N ALA A 457 10.20 8.93 -34.75
CA ALA A 457 10.62 8.05 -33.66
C ALA A 457 10.27 8.62 -32.27
N ARG A 458 10.38 9.95 -32.10
CA ARG A 458 9.97 10.65 -30.88
C ARG A 458 8.46 10.77 -30.77
N CYS A 459 7.76 10.96 -31.89
CA CYS A 459 6.29 10.96 -31.91
C CYS A 459 5.73 9.59 -31.47
N GLU A 460 6.26 8.48 -31.98
CA GLU A 460 5.85 7.12 -31.59
C GLU A 460 6.00 6.89 -30.08
N GLN A 461 7.09 7.38 -29.48
CA GLN A 461 7.35 7.27 -28.05
C GLN A 461 6.27 7.95 -27.18
N TYR A 462 5.74 9.10 -27.61
CA TYR A 462 4.78 9.86 -26.81
C TYR A 462 3.31 9.69 -27.25
N LEU A 463 3.06 9.05 -28.39
CA LEU A 463 1.73 8.87 -28.97
C LEU A 463 0.75 8.24 -27.97
N THR A 464 1.13 7.12 -27.34
CA THR A 464 0.26 6.42 -26.39
C THR A 464 -0.01 7.28 -25.15
N HIS A 465 1.00 8.02 -24.66
CA HIS A 465 0.81 8.94 -23.53
C HIS A 465 -0.12 10.10 -23.89
N ALA A 466 0.00 10.68 -25.09
CA ALA A 466 -0.86 11.76 -25.57
C ALA A 466 -2.32 11.31 -25.69
N ILE A 467 -2.57 10.11 -26.22
CA ILE A 467 -3.92 9.55 -26.30
C ILE A 467 -4.50 9.36 -24.90
N ARG A 468 -3.73 8.75 -23.99
CA ARG A 468 -4.19 8.49 -22.62
C ARG A 468 -4.55 9.76 -21.87
N VAL A 469 -3.67 10.77 -21.86
CA VAL A 469 -3.98 12.03 -21.17
C VAL A 469 -5.21 12.69 -21.79
N GLY A 470 -5.36 12.64 -23.13
CA GLY A 470 -6.53 13.16 -23.82
C GLY A 470 -7.84 12.42 -23.51
N GLU A 471 -7.80 11.13 -23.17
CA GLU A 471 -8.98 10.38 -22.70
C GLU A 471 -9.44 10.84 -21.31
N TRP A 472 -8.50 11.19 -20.42
CA TRP A 472 -8.80 11.57 -19.03
C TRP A 472 -9.15 13.04 -18.83
N ALA A 473 -8.94 13.89 -19.84
CA ALA A 473 -9.18 15.33 -19.79
C ALA A 473 -10.65 15.75 -19.97
N GLU A 474 -11.62 14.94 -19.51
CA GLU A 474 -13.04 15.31 -19.53
C GLU A 474 -13.24 16.72 -18.92
N GLY A 475 -13.62 17.69 -19.75
CA GLY A 475 -13.82 19.09 -19.35
C GLY A 475 -12.73 20.10 -19.77
N ARG A 476 -11.56 19.66 -20.27
CA ARG A 476 -10.47 20.54 -20.78
C ARG A 476 -10.17 20.23 -22.24
N TYR A 477 -11.14 20.53 -23.09
CA TYR A 477 -11.20 19.98 -24.43
C TYR A 477 -10.24 20.62 -25.43
N ASP A 478 -9.84 21.90 -25.27
CA ASP A 478 -8.96 22.59 -26.25
C ASP A 478 -7.53 22.01 -26.29
N GLU A 479 -6.92 21.80 -25.12
CA GLU A 479 -5.59 21.18 -25.00
C GLU A 479 -5.62 19.69 -25.39
N ALA A 480 -6.70 19.00 -25.02
CA ALA A 480 -6.91 17.60 -25.37
C ALA A 480 -7.14 17.39 -26.87
N GLU A 481 -7.85 18.31 -27.54
CA GLU A 481 -8.06 18.32 -28.99
C GLU A 481 -6.71 18.44 -29.71
N THR A 482 -5.86 19.38 -29.31
CA THR A 482 -4.53 19.60 -29.91
C THR A 482 -3.67 18.33 -29.88
N LEU A 483 -3.62 17.63 -28.75
CA LEU A 483 -2.87 16.37 -28.62
C LEU A 483 -3.47 15.24 -29.46
N LYS A 484 -4.80 15.15 -29.52
CA LYS A 484 -5.51 14.15 -30.34
C LYS A 484 -5.34 14.40 -31.84
N ASP A 485 -5.30 15.67 -32.26
CA ASP A 485 -5.00 16.06 -33.65
C ASP A 485 -3.58 15.66 -34.05
N LYS A 486 -2.58 16.00 -33.23
CA LYS A 486 -1.18 15.56 -33.46
C LYS A 486 -1.07 14.03 -33.55
N ALA A 487 -1.77 13.31 -32.67
CA ALA A 487 -1.80 11.84 -32.66
C ALA A 487 -2.46 11.25 -33.92
N LEU A 488 -3.55 11.87 -34.39
CA LEU A 488 -4.26 11.47 -35.59
C LEU A 488 -3.43 11.70 -36.85
N GLU A 489 -2.77 12.85 -36.96
CA GLU A 489 -1.90 13.18 -38.09
C GLU A 489 -0.75 12.16 -38.22
N LEU A 490 -0.07 11.85 -37.11
CA LEU A 490 0.98 10.83 -37.10
C LEU A 490 0.47 9.45 -37.56
N ARG A 491 -0.69 9.01 -37.05
CA ARG A 491 -1.27 7.71 -37.42
C ARG A 491 -1.69 7.67 -38.89
N ARG A 492 -2.20 8.78 -39.43
CA ARG A 492 -2.50 8.92 -40.88
C ARG A 492 -1.23 8.79 -41.72
N GLU A 493 -0.14 9.44 -41.32
CA GLU A 493 1.13 9.38 -42.05
C GLU A 493 1.79 7.98 -41.99
N MET A 494 1.78 7.34 -40.82
CA MET A 494 2.49 6.08 -40.58
C MET A 494 1.70 4.83 -40.99
N LEU A 495 0.40 4.80 -40.71
CA LEU A 495 -0.44 3.60 -40.85
C LEU A 495 -1.49 3.73 -41.97
N GLY A 496 -1.73 4.95 -42.45
CA GLY A 496 -2.76 5.26 -43.43
C GLY A 496 -4.15 5.43 -42.80
N GLU A 497 -5.08 6.00 -43.58
CA GLU A 497 -6.43 6.38 -43.10
C GLU A 497 -7.31 5.21 -42.67
N LYS A 498 -7.08 4.01 -43.22
CA LYS A 498 -7.93 2.83 -42.99
C LYS A 498 -7.44 1.93 -41.86
N HIS A 499 -6.32 2.26 -41.23
CA HIS A 499 -5.80 1.46 -40.14
C HIS A 499 -6.73 1.57 -38.91
N PRO A 500 -7.03 0.47 -38.19
CA PRO A 500 -7.89 0.50 -37.01
C PRO A 500 -7.50 1.58 -35.99
N ASP A 501 -6.20 1.73 -35.70
CA ASP A 501 -5.71 2.75 -34.77
C ASP A 501 -5.93 4.19 -35.28
N THR A 502 -5.83 4.42 -36.59
CA THR A 502 -6.13 5.73 -37.20
C THR A 502 -7.61 6.04 -37.09
N ILE A 503 -8.48 5.04 -37.34
CA ILE A 503 -9.93 5.16 -37.19
C ILE A 503 -10.30 5.45 -35.73
N GLN A 504 -9.69 4.74 -34.78
CA GLN A 504 -9.91 4.94 -33.36
C GLN A 504 -9.51 6.36 -32.91
N SER A 505 -8.41 6.90 -33.44
CA SER A 505 -8.03 8.31 -33.21
C SER A 505 -9.07 9.30 -33.75
N ILE A 506 -9.67 9.03 -34.91
CA ILE A 506 -10.76 9.85 -35.46
C ILE A 506 -11.97 9.82 -34.52
N GLU A 507 -12.34 8.66 -34.01
CA GLU A 507 -13.46 8.50 -33.07
C GLU A 507 -13.22 9.28 -31.76
N TYR A 508 -12.01 9.20 -31.19
CA TYR A 508 -11.65 9.96 -29.99
C TYR A 508 -11.59 11.47 -30.20
N LEU A 509 -11.15 11.92 -31.38
CA LEU A 509 -11.18 13.34 -31.74
C LEU A 509 -12.62 13.84 -31.88
N ALA A 510 -13.45 13.08 -32.61
CA ALA A 510 -14.85 13.41 -32.85
C ALA A 510 -15.64 13.54 -31.53
N SER A 511 -15.42 12.65 -30.56
CA SER A 511 -16.08 12.74 -29.25
C SER A 511 -15.66 13.98 -28.45
N THR A 512 -14.40 14.42 -28.60
CA THR A 512 -13.87 15.64 -27.96
C THR A 512 -14.48 16.89 -28.60
N GLN A 513 -14.57 16.92 -29.93
CA GLN A 513 -15.18 18.00 -30.70
C GLN A 513 -16.70 18.09 -30.46
N GLU A 514 -17.39 16.96 -30.34
CA GLU A 514 -18.80 16.93 -29.97
C GLU A 514 -19.01 17.51 -28.57
N ALA A 515 -18.15 17.16 -27.60
CA ALA A 515 -18.21 17.73 -26.26
C ALA A 515 -17.88 19.24 -26.23
N LEU A 516 -16.94 19.72 -27.06
CA LEU A 516 -16.68 21.15 -27.29
C LEU A 516 -17.90 21.89 -27.84
N GLN A 517 -18.64 21.27 -28.76
CA GLN A 517 -19.85 21.85 -29.33
C GLN A 517 -21.01 21.87 -28.33
N GLN A 518 -21.03 20.95 -27.36
CA GLN A 518 -22.06 20.89 -26.31
C GLN A 518 -21.76 21.80 -25.11
N LEU A 519 -20.51 22.20 -24.87
CA LEU A 519 -20.10 23.08 -23.78
C LEU A 519 -20.93 24.37 -23.64
N PRO A 520 -21.18 25.16 -24.72
CA PRO A 520 -22.01 26.36 -24.65
C PRO A 520 -23.44 26.06 -24.17
N SER A 521 -24.03 24.97 -24.67
CA SER A 521 -25.40 24.56 -24.35
C SER A 521 -25.56 24.10 -22.90
N LEU A 522 -24.52 23.50 -22.32
CA LEU A 522 -24.47 23.07 -20.92
C LEU A 522 -24.30 24.26 -19.98
N THR A 523 -23.46 25.24 -20.34
CA THR A 523 -23.33 26.49 -19.56
C THR A 523 -24.60 27.34 -19.57
N GLU A 524 -25.31 27.41 -20.70
CA GLU A 524 -26.62 28.08 -20.79
C GLU A 524 -27.71 27.33 -20.01
N SER A 525 -27.70 25.99 -20.07
CA SER A 525 -28.64 25.15 -19.30
C SER A 525 -28.41 25.28 -17.79
N MET A 526 -27.16 25.29 -17.33
CA MET A 526 -26.83 25.51 -15.92
C MET A 526 -27.18 26.93 -15.44
N GLN A 527 -26.94 27.96 -16.27
CA GLN A 527 -27.38 29.32 -15.98
C GLN A 527 -28.91 29.43 -15.90
N SER A 528 -29.65 28.78 -16.82
CA SER A 528 -31.12 28.75 -16.80
C SER A 528 -31.71 28.03 -15.57
N LEU A 529 -31.04 26.98 -15.08
CA LEU A 529 -31.40 26.26 -13.86
C LEU A 529 -31.12 27.07 -12.58
N THR A 530 -30.04 27.86 -12.56
CA THR A 530 -29.76 28.79 -11.44
C THR A 530 -30.70 30.00 -11.41
N VAL A 531 -31.14 30.49 -12.58
CA VAL A 531 -32.09 31.60 -12.68
C VAL A 531 -33.52 31.17 -12.31
N THR A 532 -33.90 29.92 -12.60
CA THR A 532 -35.22 29.38 -12.21
C THR A 532 -35.35 29.06 -10.72
N GLN A 533 -34.26 28.77 -10.00
CA GLN A 533 -34.30 28.67 -8.52
C GLN A 533 -34.17 30.01 -7.78
N GLY A 534 -33.68 31.07 -8.43
CA GLY A 534 -33.61 32.43 -7.85
C GLY A 534 -34.89 33.27 -8.00
N GLY A 535 -35.88 32.79 -8.76
CA GLY A 535 -37.05 33.55 -9.19
C GLY A 535 -38.37 33.16 -8.55
N ASN A 536 -38.43 32.80 -7.25
CA ASN A 536 -39.71 32.75 -6.55
C ASN A 536 -39.58 32.93 -5.03
N SER A 537 -39.16 34.12 -4.60
CA SER A 537 -39.33 34.54 -3.20
C SER A 537 -39.80 35.99 -3.11
N LYS A 538 -41.12 36.19 -3.29
CA LYS A 538 -41.86 37.30 -2.67
C LYS A 538 -43.37 37.04 -2.78
N GLY A 539 -43.97 36.58 -1.68
CA GLY A 539 -45.43 36.47 -1.60
C GLY A 539 -45.98 35.58 -0.49
N ARG A 540 -45.91 36.10 0.76
CA ARG A 540 -46.87 35.92 1.87
C ARG A 540 -47.26 34.53 2.41
N GLU A 541 -47.20 34.51 3.75
CA GLU A 541 -48.03 33.80 4.74
C GLU A 541 -47.71 32.33 5.12
N LYS A 542 -47.34 32.19 6.40
CA LYS A 542 -47.41 30.93 7.18
C LYS A 542 -48.88 30.55 7.39
N PRO A 543 -49.23 29.26 7.45
CA PRO A 543 -49.42 28.67 8.78
C PRO A 543 -49.10 27.16 8.91
N GLY A 544 -48.81 26.74 10.15
CA GLY A 544 -49.42 25.55 10.76
C GLY A 544 -48.82 24.16 10.50
N ARG A 545 -48.26 23.55 11.57
CA ARG A 545 -48.18 22.10 11.77
C ARG A 545 -49.56 21.44 11.55
N VAL A 546 -49.68 20.40 10.70
CA VAL A 546 -50.54 19.21 10.95
C VAL A 546 -50.00 17.98 10.19
N SER A 547 -49.93 16.88 10.94
CA SER A 547 -49.86 15.44 10.60
C SER A 547 -50.36 14.97 9.22
N LEU A 548 -49.63 14.05 8.59
CA LEU A 548 -50.10 13.23 7.46
C LEU A 548 -50.32 11.78 7.92
N ARG A 549 -51.57 11.46 8.23
CA ARG A 549 -52.16 10.11 8.12
C ARG A 549 -52.87 10.04 6.76
N GLU A 550 -52.69 8.91 6.08
CA GLU A 550 -53.65 8.22 5.18
C GLU A 550 -54.30 9.08 4.06
N THR A 551 -54.26 8.71 2.78
CA THR A 551 -54.94 7.52 2.25
C THR A 551 -54.59 7.30 0.78
N LEU A 552 -54.67 6.03 0.40
CA LEU A 552 -54.62 5.45 -0.94
C LEU A 552 -55.67 6.01 -1.93
N ARG A 553 -55.32 5.83 -3.22
CA ARG A 553 -56.16 5.38 -4.37
C ARG A 553 -56.74 6.44 -5.34
N PRO A 554 -57.10 6.05 -6.59
CA PRO A 554 -56.40 6.51 -7.79
C PRO A 554 -57.34 7.13 -8.85
N ARG A 555 -56.75 7.61 -9.96
CA ARG A 555 -57.21 7.29 -11.31
C ARG A 555 -56.12 7.53 -12.33
#